data_AF-A0A5P8VW81-F1
#
_entry.id   AF-A0A5P8VW81-F1
#
_cell.length_a   1.000
_cell.length_b   1.000
_cell.length_c   1.000
_cell.angle_alpha   90.00
_cell.angle_beta   90.00
_cell.angle_gamma   90.00
#
_symmetry.space_group_name_H-M   'P 1'
#
loop_
_entity.id
_entity.type
_entity.pdbx_description
1 polymer ?
#
loop_
_entity_poly.entity_id
_entity_poly.type
_entity_poly.pdbx_seq_one_letter_code
_entity_poly.pdbx_strand_id
1 'polypeptide(L)'
;MVRENQTIAVEDLAVKNMIKNQKLSLAISDASWGELVRQLEYKCGWYGRTLVKIDRWFPSSKRCGNCGHIVDKLPLNVREWDCPECGAHHDRDINASKNILAAGLAVSVCGANIRPERNISEGQLRKPISGKKQKPKS
;
A
#
# COMPACT_ATOMS: atom_id res chain seq x y z
N MET A 1 8.82 -18.30 -6.95
CA MET A 1 8.08 -17.14 -6.38
C MET A 1 6.56 -17.33 -6.36
N VAL A 2 5.78 -17.00 -7.40
CA VAL A 2 4.28 -17.05 -7.30
C VAL A 2 3.75 -18.47 -7.07
N ARG A 3 4.36 -19.48 -7.68
CA ARG A 3 3.90 -20.88 -7.52
C ARG A 3 4.06 -21.40 -6.09
N GLU A 4 5.07 -20.95 -5.35
CA GLU A 4 5.41 -21.47 -4.02
C GLU A 4 4.74 -20.68 -2.89
N ASN A 5 4.24 -19.48 -3.17
CA ASN A 5 3.62 -18.61 -2.17
C ASN A 5 2.10 -18.56 -2.36
N GLN A 6 1.35 -18.77 -1.28
CA GLN A 6 -0.12 -18.73 -1.31
C GLN A 6 -0.67 -17.31 -1.41
N THR A 7 0.02 -16.36 -0.77
CA THR A 7 -0.36 -14.95 -0.74
C THR A 7 0.87 -14.08 -0.98
N ILE A 8 0.70 -13.04 -1.79
CA ILE A 8 1.70 -12.00 -2.04
C ILE A 8 1.07 -10.66 -1.64
N ALA A 9 1.78 -9.87 -0.83
CA ALA A 9 1.35 -8.54 -0.43
C ALA A 9 2.30 -7.49 -1.05
N VAL A 10 1.73 -6.43 -1.63
CA VAL A 10 2.47 -5.33 -2.25
C VAL A 10 1.86 -3.99 -1.86
N GLU A 11 2.65 -2.92 -1.86
CA GLU A 11 2.12 -1.56 -1.70
C GLU A 11 1.46 -1.06 -2.99
N ASP A 12 0.34 -0.35 -2.85
CA ASP A 12 -0.30 0.37 -3.95
C ASP A 12 0.42 1.69 -4.26
N LEU A 13 1.56 1.62 -4.93
CA LEU A 13 2.33 2.83 -5.25
C LEU A 13 1.62 3.73 -6.26
N ALA A 14 1.63 5.03 -6.00
CA ALA A 14 1.12 6.06 -6.90
C ALA A 14 2.11 6.35 -8.06
N VAL A 15 2.54 5.32 -8.80
CA VAL A 15 3.66 5.41 -9.77
C VAL A 15 3.53 6.61 -10.73
N LYS A 16 2.32 6.85 -11.27
CA LYS A 16 2.03 8.01 -12.14
C LYS A 16 2.32 9.37 -11.49
N ASN A 17 2.08 9.50 -10.18
CA ASN A 17 2.41 10.71 -9.44
C ASN A 17 3.89 10.79 -9.11
N MET A 18 4.54 9.65 -8.84
CA MET A 18 5.96 9.62 -8.51
C MET A 18 6.85 10.03 -9.70
N ILE A 19 6.47 9.62 -10.92
CA ILE A 19 7.18 9.97 -12.17
C ILE A 19 7.15 11.49 -12.42
N LYS A 20 6.22 12.25 -11.82
CA LYS A 20 6.20 13.72 -11.95
C LYS A 20 7.42 14.39 -11.27
N ASN A 21 8.12 13.68 -10.39
CA ASN A 21 9.36 14.17 -9.81
C ASN A 21 10.49 14.04 -10.84
N GLN A 22 10.89 15.16 -11.44
CA GLN A 22 11.93 15.23 -12.48
C GLN A 22 13.28 14.64 -12.06
N LYS A 23 13.59 14.60 -10.76
CA LYS A 23 14.85 14.03 -10.26
C LYS A 23 14.83 12.50 -10.17
N LEU A 24 13.64 11.91 -10.04
CA LEU A 24 13.47 10.46 -9.81
C LEU A 24 12.74 9.77 -10.96
N SER A 25 12.23 10.52 -11.94
CA SER A 25 11.39 10.02 -13.03
C SER A 25 12.06 8.90 -13.83
N LEU A 26 13.34 9.05 -14.17
CA LEU A 26 14.12 8.05 -14.90
C LEU A 26 14.27 6.77 -14.08
N ALA A 27 14.79 6.88 -12.85
CA ALA A 27 14.97 5.73 -11.96
C ALA A 27 13.67 4.97 -11.68
N ILE A 28 12.55 5.68 -11.49
CA ILE A 28 11.23 5.06 -11.28
C ILE A 28 10.74 4.36 -12.56
N SER A 29 10.98 4.96 -13.73
CA SER A 29 10.55 4.39 -15.00
C SER A 29 11.33 3.13 -15.35
N ASP A 30 12.66 3.16 -15.16
CA ASP A 30 13.53 2.01 -15.39
C ASP A 30 13.17 0.83 -14.47
N ALA A 31 12.81 1.11 -13.23
CA ALA A 31 12.39 0.09 -12.27
C ALA A 31 11.06 -0.60 -12.62
N SER A 32 10.28 -0.05 -13.57
CA SER A 32 9.09 -0.69 -14.16
C SER A 32 8.08 -1.23 -13.13
N TRP A 33 7.90 -0.53 -12.00
CA TRP A 33 7.06 -1.01 -10.89
C TRP A 33 5.60 -1.29 -11.28
N GLY A 34 5.04 -0.49 -12.19
CA GLY A 34 3.70 -0.74 -12.72
C GLY A 34 3.60 -2.06 -13.47
N GLU A 35 4.62 -2.39 -14.27
CA GLU A 35 4.69 -3.66 -14.99
C GLU A 35 4.90 -4.84 -14.06
N LEU A 36 5.73 -4.68 -13.01
CA LEU A 36 5.92 -5.70 -11.99
C LEU A 36 4.58 -6.07 -11.32
N VAL A 37 3.81 -5.08 -10.88
CA VAL A 37 2.50 -5.32 -10.26
C VAL A 37 1.54 -5.96 -11.25
N ARG A 38 1.53 -5.54 -12.53
CA ARG A 38 0.71 -6.15 -13.58
C ARG A 38 1.04 -7.63 -13.79
N GLN A 39 2.32 -7.98 -13.81
CA GLN A 39 2.77 -9.37 -13.94
C GLN A 39 2.39 -10.21 -12.71
N LEU A 40 2.47 -9.63 -11.51
CA LEU A 40 2.02 -10.30 -10.29
C LEU A 40 0.52 -10.58 -10.33
N GLU A 41 -0.30 -9.61 -10.73
CA GLU A 41 -1.75 -9.80 -10.90
C GLU A 41 -2.05 -10.94 -11.88
N TYR A 42 -1.42 -10.90 -13.05
CA TYR A 42 -1.59 -11.92 -14.08
C TYR A 42 -1.20 -13.31 -13.57
N LYS A 43 0.00 -13.46 -12.98
CA LYS A 43 0.50 -14.75 -12.51
C LYS A 43 -0.28 -15.26 -11.30
N CYS A 44 -0.69 -14.38 -10.38
CA CYS A 44 -1.50 -14.78 -9.24
C CYS A 44 -2.88 -15.30 -9.70
N GLY A 45 -3.52 -14.61 -10.65
CA GLY A 45 -4.75 -15.09 -11.28
C GLY A 45 -4.57 -16.45 -11.96
N TRP A 46 -3.47 -16.65 -12.68
CA TRP A 46 -3.19 -17.94 -13.34
C TRP A 46 -3.01 -19.09 -12.35
N TYR A 47 -2.29 -18.88 -11.25
CA TYR A 47 -2.02 -19.94 -10.26
C TYR A 47 -3.03 -20.02 -9.11
N GLY A 48 -4.12 -19.25 -9.15
CA GLY A 48 -5.09 -19.19 -8.05
C GLY A 48 -4.48 -18.70 -6.73
N ARG A 49 -3.55 -17.73 -6.81
CA ARG A 49 -2.91 -17.11 -5.64
C ARG A 49 -3.56 -15.79 -5.29
N THR A 50 -3.44 -15.40 -4.03
CA THR A 50 -3.98 -14.13 -3.54
C THR A 50 -2.92 -13.04 -3.68
N LEU A 51 -3.24 -11.97 -4.40
CA LEU A 51 -2.46 -10.74 -4.40
C LEU A 51 -3.20 -9.69 -3.57
N VAL A 52 -2.58 -9.22 -2.49
CA VAL A 52 -3.14 -8.16 -1.63
C VAL A 52 -2.38 -6.86 -1.88
N LYS A 53 -3.11 -5.81 -2.22
CA LYS A 53 -2.56 -4.46 -2.34
C LYS A 53 -2.81 -3.69 -1.05
N ILE A 54 -1.75 -3.24 -0.40
CA ILE A 54 -1.79 -2.41 0.81
C ILE A 54 -1.91 -0.95 0.41
N ASP A 55 -2.78 -0.23 1.11
CA ASP A 55 -3.00 1.19 0.87
C ASP A 55 -1.69 2.00 0.99
N ARG A 56 -1.48 2.95 0.08
CA ARG A 56 -0.25 3.75 -0.02
C ARG A 56 0.03 4.65 1.17
N TRP A 57 -0.98 4.94 1.98
CA TRP A 57 -0.86 5.75 3.18
C TRP A 57 -0.52 4.91 4.41
N PHE A 58 -0.47 3.57 4.25
CA PHE A 58 0.03 2.69 5.29
C PHE A 58 1.50 3.01 5.59
N PRO A 59 1.87 3.33 6.85
CA PRO A 59 3.21 3.79 7.20
C PRO A 59 4.20 2.63 7.31
N SER A 60 4.30 1.78 6.29
CA SER A 60 5.11 0.55 6.27
C SER A 60 6.56 0.74 6.75
N SER A 61 7.24 1.77 6.22
CA SER A 61 8.63 2.07 6.55
C SER A 61 8.81 2.81 7.87
N LYS A 62 7.80 3.57 8.32
CA LYS A 62 7.83 4.38 9.55
C LYS A 62 7.31 3.62 10.78
N ARG A 63 6.54 2.56 10.57
CA ARG A 63 5.99 1.74 11.64
C ARG A 63 7.04 0.75 12.11
N CYS A 64 7.32 0.68 13.41
CA CYS A 64 8.14 -0.34 14.00
C CYS A 64 7.42 -1.69 13.88
N GLY A 65 8.05 -2.67 13.23
CA GLY A 65 7.50 -4.02 13.12
C GLY A 65 7.47 -4.80 14.44
N ASN A 66 8.16 -4.32 15.49
CA ASN A 66 8.19 -4.96 16.81
C ASN A 66 7.09 -4.43 17.74
N CYS A 67 6.98 -3.12 17.92
CA CYS A 67 6.03 -2.51 18.88
C CYS A 67 4.87 -1.75 18.22
N GLY A 68 4.94 -1.47 16.91
CA GLY A 68 3.91 -0.71 16.20
C GLY A 68 4.06 0.81 16.26
N HIS A 69 5.04 1.35 16.99
CA HIS A 69 5.35 2.79 17.03
C HIS A 69 5.50 3.36 15.62
N ILE A 70 4.94 4.54 15.33
CA ILE A 70 5.10 5.20 14.04
C ILE A 70 5.97 6.44 14.23
N VAL A 71 7.13 6.47 13.60
CA VAL A 71 8.00 7.65 13.64
C VAL A 71 7.43 8.79 12.78
N ASP A 72 7.53 10.03 13.26
CA ASP A 72 6.97 11.19 12.56
C ASP A 72 7.65 11.44 11.21
N LYS A 73 8.98 11.43 11.21
CA LYS A 73 9.81 11.73 10.02
C LYS A 73 10.85 10.64 9.81
N LEU A 74 10.92 10.16 8.58
CA LEU A 74 11.89 9.16 8.16
C LEU A 74 12.40 9.48 6.74
N PRO A 75 13.33 10.46 6.60
CA PRO A 75 13.82 10.96 5.31
C PRO A 75 14.43 9.85 4.45
N LEU A 76 14.25 9.86 3.12
CA LEU A 76 14.58 8.72 2.24
C LEU A 76 16.03 8.19 2.34
N ASN A 77 16.99 9.03 2.74
CA ASN A 77 18.40 8.64 2.91
C ASN A 77 18.68 7.80 4.17
N VAL A 78 17.76 7.72 5.13
CA VAL A 78 17.94 6.93 6.37
C VAL A 78 17.66 5.45 6.10
N ARG A 79 18.66 4.62 5.85
CA ARG A 79 18.45 3.21 5.49
C ARG A 79 18.24 2.30 6.70
N GLU A 80 18.81 2.68 7.83
CA GLU A 80 18.69 1.98 9.11
C GLU A 80 18.22 2.96 10.19
N TRP A 81 17.44 2.48 11.15
CA TRP A 81 16.95 3.29 12.28
C TRP A 81 16.63 2.42 13.49
N ASP A 82 16.76 2.99 14.68
CA ASP A 82 16.34 2.35 15.93
C ASP A 82 14.98 2.91 16.36
N CYS A 83 14.09 2.03 16.81
CA CYS A 83 12.80 2.43 17.30
C CYS A 83 12.95 3.25 18.60
N PRO A 84 12.44 4.49 18.66
CA PRO A 84 12.56 5.32 19.86
C PRO A 84 11.72 4.82 21.04
N GLU A 85 10.73 3.95 20.77
CA GLU A 85 9.84 3.40 21.80
C GLU A 85 10.37 2.09 22.40
N CYS A 86 10.83 1.16 21.56
CA CYS A 86 11.23 -0.18 22.03
C CYS A 86 12.69 -0.55 21.79
N GLY A 87 13.49 0.33 21.18
CA GLY A 87 14.93 0.12 20.92
C GLY A 87 15.25 -0.90 19.82
N ALA A 88 14.25 -1.45 19.12
CA ALA A 88 14.49 -2.40 18.04
C ALA A 88 15.19 -1.74 16.85
N HIS A 89 16.26 -2.37 16.37
CA HIS A 89 16.99 -1.94 15.17
C HIS A 89 16.30 -2.41 13.89
N HIS A 90 16.24 -1.54 12.88
CA HIS A 90 15.53 -1.80 11.62
C HIS A 90 16.34 -1.37 10.40
N ASP A 91 16.56 -2.30 9.47
CA ASP A 91 16.68 -1.95 8.05
C ASP A 91 15.29 -1.53 7.54
N ARG A 92 15.24 -0.36 6.88
CA ARG A 92 13.98 0.26 6.44
C ARG A 92 13.15 -0.65 5.55
N ASP A 93 13.77 -1.29 4.56
CA ASP A 93 13.05 -2.04 3.53
C ASP A 93 12.63 -3.42 4.05
N ILE A 94 13.48 -4.07 4.87
CA ILE A 94 13.13 -5.30 5.57
C ILE A 94 11.97 -5.04 6.55
N ASN A 95 12.02 -3.95 7.30
CA ASN A 95 10.92 -3.59 8.20
C ASN A 95 9.63 -3.27 7.42
N ALA A 96 9.73 -2.51 6.33
CA ALA A 96 8.59 -2.21 5.47
C ALA A 96 7.96 -3.49 4.90
N SER A 97 8.76 -4.41 4.34
CA SER A 97 8.26 -5.68 3.80
C SER A 97 7.55 -6.54 4.85
N LYS A 98 8.09 -6.63 6.07
CA LYS A 98 7.43 -7.33 7.19
C LYS A 98 6.09 -6.68 7.55
N ASN A 99 6.03 -5.35 7.61
CA ASN A 99 4.79 -4.62 7.91
C ASN A 99 3.74 -4.77 6.79
N ILE A 100 4.15 -4.73 5.53
CA ILE A 100 3.27 -4.97 4.37
C ILE A 100 2.70 -6.38 4.42
N LEU A 101 3.53 -7.38 4.72
CA LEU A 101 3.08 -8.76 4.86
C LEU A 101 2.08 -8.92 6.01
N ALA A 102 2.39 -8.36 7.18
CA ALA A 102 1.50 -8.40 8.34
C ALA A 102 0.14 -7.73 8.03
N ALA A 103 0.15 -6.57 7.37
CA ALA A 103 -1.06 -5.90 6.90
C ALA A 103 -1.83 -6.76 5.88
N GLY A 104 -1.13 -7.38 4.92
CA GLY A 104 -1.75 -8.21 3.90
C GLY A 104 -2.40 -9.47 4.45
N LEU A 105 -1.77 -10.11 5.44
CA LEU A 105 -2.37 -11.24 6.16
C LEU A 105 -3.60 -10.81 6.96
N ALA A 106 -3.57 -9.65 7.61
CA ALA A 106 -4.73 -9.10 8.30
C ALA A 106 -5.90 -8.82 7.35
N VAL A 107 -5.66 -8.28 6.16
CA VAL A 107 -6.71 -8.10 5.12
C VAL A 107 -7.29 -9.44 4.70
N SER A 108 -6.44 -10.44 4.45
CA SER A 108 -6.84 -11.76 3.96
C SER A 108 -7.72 -12.51 4.97
N VAL A 109 -7.39 -12.43 6.26
CA VAL A 109 -8.12 -13.11 7.35
C VAL A 109 -9.39 -12.38 7.73
N CYS A 110 -9.36 -11.04 7.82
CA CYS A 110 -10.48 -10.26 8.35
C CYS A 110 -11.46 -9.76 7.26
N GLY A 111 -11.14 -9.91 5.97
CA GLY A 111 -11.91 -9.31 4.87
C GLY A 111 -11.94 -7.77 4.89
N ALA A 112 -11.12 -7.15 5.74
CA ALA A 112 -11.13 -5.72 5.99
C ALA A 112 -10.28 -4.98 4.95
N ASN A 113 -10.88 -4.06 4.21
CA ASN A 113 -10.12 -3.05 3.47
C ASN A 113 -9.47 -2.12 4.49
N ILE A 114 -8.16 -2.26 4.75
CA ILE A 114 -7.41 -1.36 5.64
C ILE A 114 -7.22 -0.02 4.91
N ARG A 115 -8.27 0.80 4.92
CA ARG A 115 -8.14 2.24 4.73
C ARG A 115 -7.79 2.84 6.09
N PRO A 116 -6.73 3.66 6.24
CA PRO A 116 -6.58 4.42 7.46
C PRO A 116 -7.83 5.29 7.65
N GLU A 117 -8.39 5.29 8.86
CA GLU A 117 -9.51 6.14 9.21
C GLU A 117 -9.14 7.59 8.89
N ARG A 118 -9.80 8.16 7.87
CA ARG A 118 -9.73 9.60 7.64
C ARG A 118 -10.51 10.20 8.79
N ASN A 119 -9.83 10.95 9.67
CA ASN A 119 -10.50 11.88 10.57
C ASN A 119 -11.44 12.75 9.71
N ILE A 120 -12.74 12.44 9.76
CA ILE A 120 -13.78 13.29 9.21
C ILE A 120 -13.82 14.48 10.16
N SER A 121 -13.21 15.59 9.75
CA SER A 121 -13.63 16.88 10.31
C SER A 121 -15.11 17.04 9.96
N GLU A 122 -15.96 17.10 10.99
CA GLU A 122 -17.38 17.40 10.86
C GLU A 122 -17.53 18.73 10.11
N GLY A 123 -17.91 18.67 8.83
CA GLY A 123 -18.16 19.87 8.05
C GLY A 123 -17.92 19.73 6.57
N GLN A 124 -18.68 18.86 5.90
CA GLN A 124 -19.19 19.08 4.52
C GLN A 124 -19.95 17.83 4.04
N LEU A 125 -21.26 17.79 4.30
CA LEU A 125 -22.17 16.88 3.61
C LEU A 125 -22.16 17.19 2.11
N ARG A 126 -21.51 16.33 1.31
CA ARG A 126 -21.70 16.32 -0.14
C ARG A 126 -23.08 15.72 -0.44
N LYS A 127 -23.97 16.52 -1.05
CA LYS A 127 -25.30 16.08 -1.49
C LYS A 127 -25.17 14.92 -2.51
N PRO A 128 -25.98 13.86 -2.42
CA PRO A 128 -25.99 12.78 -3.41
C PRO A 128 -26.56 13.27 -4.75
N ILE A 129 -25.93 12.85 -5.84
CA ILE A 129 -26.37 13.11 -7.21
C ILE A 129 -27.60 12.23 -7.50
N SER A 130 -28.75 12.86 -7.74
CA SER A 130 -29.98 12.16 -8.15
C SER A 130 -29.85 11.66 -9.59
N GLY A 131 -29.90 10.34 -9.80
CA GLY A 131 -29.99 9.74 -11.13
C GLY A 131 -31.34 10.03 -11.79
N LYS A 132 -31.34 10.55 -13.02
CA LYS A 132 -32.55 10.72 -13.84
C LYS A 132 -33.04 9.35 -14.33
N LYS A 133 -34.24 8.93 -13.91
CA LYS A 133 -34.94 7.77 -14.47
C LYS A 133 -35.37 8.10 -15.91
N GLN A 134 -34.95 7.28 -16.88
CA GLN A 134 -35.48 7.34 -18.25
C GLN A 134 -36.87 6.69 -18.27
N LYS A 135 -37.86 7.37 -18.87
CA LYS A 135 -39.20 6.83 -19.11
C LYS A 135 -39.18 5.91 -20.34
N PRO A 136 -39.94 4.80 -20.33
CA PRO A 136 -40.08 3.93 -21.49
C PRO A 136 -40.87 4.66 -22.60
N LYS A 137 -40.47 4.45 -23.85
CA LYS A 137 -41.20 4.95 -25.03
C LYS A 137 -42.32 3.96 -25.39
N SER A 138 -43.54 4.48 -25.54
CA SER A 138 -44.65 3.82 -26.24
C SER A 138 -44.40 3.75 -27.74
#